data_AF-J9W090-F1
#
_entry.id   AF-J9W090-F1
#
_cell.length_a   1.000
_cell.length_b   1.000
_cell.length_c   1.000
_cell.angle_alpha   90.00
_cell.angle_beta   90.00
_cell.angle_gamma   90.00
#
_symmetry.space_group_name_H-M   'P 1'
#
loop_
_entity.id
_entity.type
_entity.pdbx_description
1 polymer ?
#
loop_
_entity_poly.entity_id
_entity_poly.type
_entity_poly.pdbx_seq_one_letter_code
_entity_poly.pdbx_strand_id
1 'polypeptide(L)'
;MSEPVDSIIVKYQAPDGYKLVHDTDYQDFLTWKNRISIEEWTLKEFSWNVWHQRGVTRAKNFLYSHRNDLDIANGGFIDYEHTHNGWRIPSEQIQNYISKIRAREM
;
A
#
# COMPACT_ATOMS: atom_id res chain seq x y z
N MET A 1 -6.94 18.03 27.84
CA MET A 1 -7.55 16.80 27.29
C MET A 1 -7.75 17.03 25.81
N SER A 2 -7.07 16.24 24.97
CA SER A 2 -7.27 16.26 23.52
C SER A 2 -7.12 14.81 23.03
N GLU A 3 -8.18 14.32 22.40
CA GLU A 3 -8.38 12.95 21.88
C GLU A 3 -7.63 12.71 20.55
N PRO A 4 -7.50 11.44 20.11
CA PRO A 4 -6.30 10.95 19.42
C PRO A 4 -6.36 11.10 17.90
N VAL A 5 -5.19 11.34 17.31
CA VAL A 5 -4.98 11.26 15.87
C VAL A 5 -5.18 9.81 15.45
N ASP A 6 -6.23 9.55 14.65
CA ASP A 6 -6.54 8.27 14.02
C ASP A 6 -5.32 7.73 13.25
N SER A 7 -4.49 7.02 13.99
CA SER A 7 -3.29 6.39 13.51
C SER A 7 -3.74 5.13 12.79
N ILE A 8 -3.38 5.02 11.51
CA ILE A 8 -3.43 3.71 10.85
C ILE A 8 -2.54 2.80 11.69
N ILE A 9 -3.16 1.83 12.37
CA ILE A 9 -2.45 0.84 13.18
C ILE A 9 -1.61 0.00 12.24
N VAL A 10 -0.39 0.44 11.98
CA VAL A 10 0.70 -0.43 11.54
C VAL A 10 1.12 -1.17 12.81
N LYS A 11 0.74 -2.45 12.91
CA LYS A 11 1.01 -3.31 14.08
C LYS A 11 2.50 -3.59 14.35
N TYR A 12 3.41 -3.00 13.58
CA TYR A 12 4.84 -3.05 13.80
C TYR A 12 5.39 -1.64 13.61
N GLN A 13 5.80 -0.98 14.72
CA GLN A 13 6.56 0.25 14.64
C GLN A 13 7.82 -0.01 13.82
N ALA A 14 7.93 0.61 12.64
CA ALA A 14 9.24 0.80 12.04
C ALA A 14 10.05 1.66 13.03
N PRO A 15 11.31 1.33 13.35
CA PRO A 15 12.10 2.10 14.29
C PRO A 15 12.17 3.57 13.84
N ASP A 16 11.99 4.49 14.78
CA ASP A 16 12.09 5.92 14.51
C ASP A 16 13.44 6.26 13.85
N GLY A 17 13.39 6.93 12.69
CA GLY A 17 14.57 7.63 12.15
C GLY A 17 15.08 7.26 10.75
N TYR A 18 14.40 6.44 9.95
CA TYR A 18 14.88 6.15 8.60
C TYR A 18 14.63 7.30 7.61
N LYS A 19 15.60 8.23 7.57
CA LYS A 19 15.91 9.03 6.38
C LYS A 19 17.08 8.36 5.63
N LEU A 20 16.87 8.14 4.33
CA LEU A 20 17.84 7.91 3.23
C LEU A 20 18.33 6.49 2.92
N VAL A 21 17.96 6.06 1.70
CA VAL A 21 18.75 5.47 0.60
C VAL A 21 20.18 5.00 0.93
N HIS A 22 20.32 3.75 1.38
CA HIS A 22 21.51 2.92 1.21
C HIS A 22 21.04 1.53 0.76
N ASP A 23 21.77 0.87 -0.15
CA ASP A 23 21.40 -0.45 -0.71
C ASP A 23 21.15 -1.51 0.37
N THR A 24 21.84 -1.41 1.51
CA THR A 24 21.67 -2.29 2.68
C THR A 24 20.31 -2.10 3.36
N ASP A 25 19.81 -0.88 3.47
CA ASP A 25 18.50 -0.60 4.10
C ASP A 25 17.35 -1.08 3.21
N TYR A 26 17.54 -1.07 1.88
CA TYR A 26 16.60 -1.67 0.95
C TYR A 26 16.57 -3.20 1.05
N GLN A 27 17.73 -3.85 1.26
CA GLN A 27 17.78 -5.29 1.49
C GLN A 27 17.16 -5.69 2.84
N ASP A 28 17.35 -4.89 3.88
CA ASP A 28 16.72 -5.11 5.19
C ASP A 28 15.21 -4.88 5.12
N PHE A 29 14.74 -3.89 4.35
CA PHE A 29 13.33 -3.70 4.04
C PHE A 29 12.75 -4.88 3.24
N LEU A 30 13.43 -5.36 2.21
CA LEU A 30 13.01 -6.55 1.44
C LEU A 30 12.97 -7.81 2.30
N THR A 31 13.94 -7.97 3.20
CA THR A 31 14.01 -9.10 4.14
C THR A 31 12.89 -9.03 5.17
N TRP A 32 12.62 -7.84 5.71
CA TRP A 32 11.47 -7.60 6.59
C TRP A 32 10.16 -7.87 5.87
N LYS A 33 9.96 -7.33 4.66
CA LYS A 33 8.78 -7.57 3.81
C LYS A 33 8.57 -9.06 3.53
N ASN A 34 9.63 -9.79 3.20
CA ASN A 34 9.57 -11.24 2.97
C ASN A 34 9.23 -12.04 4.24
N ARG A 35 9.60 -11.55 5.44
CA ARG A 35 9.27 -12.19 6.71
C ARG A 35 7.80 -12.11 7.10
N ILE A 36 7.08 -11.09 6.63
CA ILE A 36 5.66 -10.88 7.00
C ILE A 36 4.70 -11.59 6.05
N SER A 37 5.20 -12.20 4.96
CA SER A 37 4.41 -12.89 3.92
C SER A 37 3.13 -12.13 3.57
N ILE A 38 3.27 -10.83 3.30
CA ILE A 38 2.13 -10.02 2.88
C ILE A 38 1.64 -10.58 1.55
N GLU A 39 0.37 -10.98 1.51
CA GLU A 39 -0.26 -11.39 0.27
C GLU A 39 -0.30 -10.19 -0.68
N GLU A 40 0.29 -10.36 -1.85
CA GLU A 40 0.31 -9.35 -2.91
C GLU A 40 -0.63 -9.79 -4.04
N TRP A 41 -1.46 -8.87 -4.50
CA TRP A 41 -2.27 -9.05 -5.69
C TRP A 41 -1.60 -8.39 -6.90
N THR A 42 -1.71 -9.06 -8.04
CA THR A 42 -1.54 -8.43 -9.34
C THR A 42 -2.64 -7.39 -9.58
N LEU A 43 -2.44 -6.50 -10.55
CA LEU A 43 -3.48 -5.53 -10.94
C LEU A 43 -4.80 -6.21 -11.38
N LYS A 44 -4.72 -7.41 -11.96
CA LYS A 44 -5.90 -8.21 -12.34
C LYS A 44 -6.64 -8.76 -11.12
N GLU A 45 -5.91 -9.33 -10.17
CA GLU A 45 -6.50 -9.83 -8.92
C GLU A 45 -7.11 -8.70 -8.12
N PHE A 46 -6.43 -7.55 -8.00
CA PHE A 46 -6.99 -6.36 -7.38
C PHE A 46 -8.31 -5.92 -8.06
N SER A 47 -8.31 -5.85 -9.40
CA SER A 47 -9.51 -5.51 -10.17
C SER A 47 -10.68 -6.46 -9.90
N TRP A 48 -10.38 -7.76 -9.85
CA TRP A 48 -11.39 -8.79 -9.60
C TRP A 48 -11.88 -8.79 -8.15
N ASN A 49 -10.97 -8.71 -7.17
CA ASN A 49 -11.32 -8.79 -5.76
C ASN A 49 -12.07 -7.56 -5.26
N VAL A 50 -11.80 -6.37 -5.81
CA VAL A 50 -12.43 -5.12 -5.35
C VAL A 50 -13.68 -4.72 -6.15
N TRP A 51 -13.69 -4.94 -7.46
CA TRP A 51 -14.78 -4.52 -8.34
C TRP A 51 -15.44 -5.66 -9.11
N HIS A 52 -14.98 -6.91 -8.96
CA HIS A 52 -15.47 -8.07 -9.72
C HIS A 52 -15.38 -7.87 -11.23
N GLN A 53 -14.33 -7.18 -11.68
CA GLN A 53 -14.10 -6.87 -13.09
C GLN A 53 -12.86 -7.57 -13.64
N ARG A 54 -12.99 -8.12 -14.85
CA ARG A 54 -11.87 -8.73 -15.60
C ARG A 54 -10.90 -7.69 -16.18
N GLY A 55 -11.37 -6.49 -16.46
CA GLY A 55 -10.59 -5.40 -17.05
C GLY A 55 -9.92 -4.52 -15.99
N VAL A 56 -8.65 -4.18 -16.19
CA VAL A 56 -7.82 -3.50 -15.19
C VAL A 56 -7.89 -1.96 -15.24
N THR A 57 -8.60 -1.36 -16.19
CA THR A 57 -8.61 0.09 -16.39
C THR A 57 -9.09 0.85 -15.15
N ARG A 58 -10.18 0.39 -14.53
CA ARG A 58 -10.73 1.00 -13.31
C ARG A 58 -9.74 0.90 -12.15
N ALA A 59 -9.16 -0.28 -11.97
CA ALA A 59 -8.14 -0.54 -10.95
C ALA A 59 -6.92 0.37 -11.12
N LYS A 60 -6.40 0.47 -12.35
CA LYS A 60 -5.26 1.33 -12.68
C LYS A 60 -5.57 2.80 -12.35
N ASN A 61 -6.72 3.28 -12.80
CA ASN A 61 -7.12 4.68 -12.60
C ASN A 61 -7.31 5.00 -11.11
N PHE A 62 -7.88 4.07 -10.34
CA PHE A 62 -8.02 4.22 -8.89
C PHE A 62 -6.67 4.34 -8.18
N LEU A 63 -5.69 3.50 -8.54
CA LEU A 63 -4.35 3.56 -7.94
C LEU A 63 -3.67 4.89 -8.26
N TYR A 64 -3.76 5.34 -9.52
CA TYR A 64 -3.21 6.64 -9.90
C TYR A 64 -3.92 7.83 -9.25
N SER A 65 -5.24 7.79 -9.08
CA SER A 65 -5.98 8.90 -8.46
C SER A 65 -5.68 9.03 -6.97
N HIS A 66 -5.30 7.95 -6.30
CA HIS A 66 -4.91 7.92 -4.88
C HIS A 66 -3.40 7.75 -4.71
N ARG A 67 -2.60 8.03 -5.74
CA ARG A 67 -1.17 7.76 -5.73
C ARG A 67 -0.49 8.39 -4.53
N ASN A 68 -0.79 9.64 -4.22
CA ASN A 68 -0.10 10.35 -3.13
C ASN A 68 -0.25 9.66 -1.78
N ASP A 69 -1.44 9.13 -1.48
CA ASP A 69 -1.72 8.42 -0.22
C ASP A 69 -1.14 7.00 -0.20
N LEU A 70 -1.02 6.40 -1.39
CA LEU A 70 -0.58 5.01 -1.57
C LEU A 70 0.94 4.91 -1.75
N ASP A 71 1.62 5.96 -2.22
CA ASP A 71 3.05 5.95 -2.55
C ASP A 71 3.89 5.84 -1.27
N ILE A 72 4.76 4.82 -1.22
CA ILE A 72 5.62 4.57 -0.06
C ILE A 72 6.55 5.75 0.27
N ALA A 73 6.97 6.52 -0.73
CA ALA A 73 7.80 7.71 -0.51
C ALA A 73 7.04 8.81 0.26
N ASN A 74 5.71 8.78 0.25
CA ASN A 74 4.83 9.68 0.99
C ASN A 74 4.25 9.01 2.26
N GLY A 75 4.78 7.86 2.69
CA GLY A 75 4.29 7.11 3.85
C GLY A 75 3.16 6.11 3.55
N GLY A 76 2.87 5.86 2.28
CA GLY A 76 1.96 4.81 1.82
C GLY A 76 2.59 3.42 1.82
N PHE A 77 2.05 2.51 1.00
CA PHE A 77 2.43 1.08 0.99
C PHE A 77 2.58 0.47 -0.41
N ILE A 78 2.46 1.26 -1.47
CA ILE A 78 2.70 0.85 -2.86
C ILE A 78 3.95 1.57 -3.36
N ASP A 79 4.88 0.77 -3.89
CA ASP A 79 6.08 1.26 -4.56
C ASP A 79 5.81 1.43 -6.06
N TYR A 80 5.39 2.64 -6.45
CA TYR A 80 5.10 2.95 -7.86
C TYR A 80 6.35 2.94 -8.73
N GLU A 81 7.53 3.23 -8.17
CA GLU A 81 8.78 3.17 -8.92
C GLU A 81 9.08 1.75 -9.34
N HIS A 82 8.83 0.73 -8.52
CA HIS A 82 9.11 -0.69 -8.83
C HIS A 82 7.95 -1.44 -9.52
N THR A 83 6.77 -0.82 -9.66
CA THR A 83 5.62 -1.45 -10.35
C THR A 83 5.79 -1.63 -11.87
N HIS A 84 6.86 -1.12 -12.49
CA HIS A 84 7.19 -1.35 -13.92
C HIS A 84 7.38 -2.84 -14.25
N ASN A 85 7.76 -3.67 -13.27
CA ASN A 85 7.90 -5.12 -13.41
C ASN A 85 6.60 -5.90 -13.17
N GLY A 86 5.46 -5.19 -13.10
CA GLY A 86 4.17 -5.74 -12.71
C GLY A 86 3.72 -5.21 -11.35
N TRP A 87 2.44 -4.87 -11.23
CA TRP A 87 1.86 -4.36 -9.99
C TRP A 87 1.87 -5.43 -8.90
N ARG A 88 2.41 -5.07 -7.74
CA ARG A 88 2.36 -5.86 -6.50
C ARG A 88 1.63 -5.03 -5.46
N ILE A 89 0.37 -5.37 -5.22
CA ILE A 89 -0.55 -4.59 -4.40
C ILE A 89 -0.81 -5.36 -3.11
N PRO A 90 -0.36 -4.87 -1.95
CA PRO A 90 -0.62 -5.53 -0.67
C PRO A 90 -2.13 -5.64 -0.40
N SER A 91 -2.66 -6.87 -0.32
CA SER A 91 -4.11 -7.15 -0.34
C SER A 91 -4.84 -6.56 0.87
N GLU A 92 -4.32 -6.77 2.07
CA GLU A 92 -4.92 -6.31 3.32
C GLU A 92 -4.92 -4.77 3.42
N GLN A 93 -3.79 -4.15 3.10
CA GLN A 93 -3.62 -2.70 3.20
C GLN A 93 -4.53 -1.97 2.22
N ILE A 94 -4.65 -2.46 0.98
CA ILE A 94 -5.53 -1.82 0.00
C ILE A 94 -7.01 -2.00 0.35
N GLN A 95 -7.40 -3.16 0.92
CA GLN A 95 -8.77 -3.37 1.41
C GLN A 95 -9.11 -2.44 2.57
N ASN A 96 -8.19 -2.30 3.53
CA ASN A 96 -8.35 -1.38 4.66
C ASN A 96 -8.45 0.08 4.19
N TYR A 97 -7.62 0.48 3.23
CA TYR A 97 -7.64 1.82 2.66
C TYR A 97 -8.96 2.14 1.94
N ILE A 98 -9.43 1.24 1.07
CA ILE A 98 -10.70 1.40 0.36
C ILE A 98 -11.86 1.49 1.33
N SER A 99 -11.87 0.68 2.38
CA SER A 99 -12.91 0.71 3.42
C SER A 99 -12.96 2.07 4.11
N LYS A 100 -11.81 2.68 4.40
CA LYS A 100 -11.72 4.03 4.97
C LYS A 100 -12.21 5.12 4.04
N ILE A 101 -11.87 5.06 2.75
CA ILE A 101 -12.37 6.04 1.76
C ILE A 101 -13.89 5.94 1.63
N ARG A 102 -14.42 4.73 1.46
CA ARG A 102 -15.88 4.52 1.33
C ARG A 102 -16.65 5.01 2.55
N ALA A 103 -16.09 4.86 3.74
CA ALA A 103 -16.69 5.38 4.97
C ALA A 103 -16.68 6.92 5.06
N ARG A 104 -15.78 7.61 4.35
CA ARG A 104 -15.71 9.09 4.29
C ARG A 104 -16.64 9.71 3.25
N GLU A 105 -17.04 8.92 2.25
CA GLU A 105 -17.95 9.35 1.17
C GLU A 105 -19.44 9.13 1.50
N MET A 106 -19.74 8.52 2.66
CA MET A 106 -21.07 8.34 3.22
C MET A 106 -21.40 9.42 4.25
#